data_AF-E0Q3J8-F1
#
_entry.id   AF-E0Q3J8-F1
#
_cell.length_a   1.000
_cell.length_b   1.000
_cell.length_c   1.000
_cell.angle_alpha   90.00
_cell.angle_beta   90.00
_cell.angle_gamma   90.00
#
_symmetry.space_group_name_H-M   'P 1'
#
loop_
_entity.id
_entity.type
_entity.pdbx_description
1 polymer ?
#
loop_
_entity_poly.entity_id
_entity_poly.type
_entity_poly.pdbx_seq_one_letter_code
_entity_poly.pdbx_strand_id
1 'polypeptide(L)'
;MARSATTWYYLDTHTYNIDFQNRSRTVLLGVISALIPYLTPAIGIGSILDALLGQGAPGMYVKLNRYYRKGYQFYKYCYHFYYDAAMRYKVAYREEIKRMW
;
A
#
# COMPACT_ATOMS: atom_id res chain seq x y z
N MET A 1 -33.87 1.22 8.44
CA MET A 1 -32.70 2.11 8.21
C MET A 1 -31.94 1.59 6.99
N ALA A 2 -32.10 2.22 5.83
CA ALA A 2 -31.32 1.85 4.66
C ALA A 2 -29.84 2.24 4.90
N ARG A 3 -28.97 1.24 5.06
CA ARG A 3 -27.52 1.46 4.97
C ARG A 3 -27.27 2.03 3.57
N SER A 4 -27.05 3.34 3.48
CA SER A 4 -26.51 3.97 2.28
C SER A 4 -25.24 3.21 1.92
N ALA A 5 -25.31 2.38 0.88
CA ALA A 5 -24.16 1.65 0.38
C ALA A 5 -23.17 2.73 -0.09
N THR A 6 -22.13 2.93 0.71
CA THR A 6 -21.10 3.91 0.40
C THR A 6 -20.48 3.51 -0.93
N THR A 7 -20.83 4.25 -1.99
CA THR A 7 -20.35 3.97 -3.34
C THR A 7 -18.97 4.61 -3.51
N TRP A 8 -17.98 3.78 -3.81
CA TRP A 8 -16.62 4.20 -4.13
C TRP A 8 -16.42 4.13 -5.63
N TYR A 9 -15.98 5.23 -6.22
CA TYR A 9 -15.65 5.31 -7.64
C TYR A 9 -14.17 5.04 -7.83
N TYR A 10 -13.83 4.14 -8.75
CA TYR A 10 -12.44 3.87 -9.10
C TYR A 10 -11.81 5.12 -9.70
N LEU A 11 -10.58 5.43 -9.29
CA LEU A 11 -9.80 6.54 -9.82
C LEU A 11 -8.70 6.02 -10.73
N ASP A 12 -7.74 5.31 -10.15
CA ASP A 12 -6.59 4.78 -10.87
C ASP A 12 -5.88 3.68 -10.05
N THR A 13 -4.86 3.10 -10.69
CA THR A 13 -3.98 2.10 -10.10
C THR A 13 -2.54 2.55 -10.27
N HIS A 14 -1.77 2.52 -9.19
CA HIS A 14 -0.33 2.75 -9.18
C HIS A 14 0.40 1.49 -8.75
N THR A 15 1.60 1.30 -9.29
CA THR A 15 2.48 0.18 -8.93
C THR A 15 3.83 0.70 -8.49
N TYR A 16 4.31 0.22 -7.35
CA TYR A 16 5.58 0.60 -6.77
C TYR A 16 6.44 -0.63 -6.57
N ASN A 17 7.68 -0.58 -7.06
CA ASN A 17 8.64 -1.66 -6.94
C ASN A 17 9.81 -1.14 -6.13
N ILE A 18 10.08 -1.77 -4.99
CA ILE A 18 11.10 -1.34 -4.04
C ILE A 18 12.08 -2.49 -3.88
N ASP A 19 13.28 -2.33 -4.41
CA ASP A 19 14.37 -3.29 -4.25
C ASP A 19 14.94 -3.26 -2.83
N PHE A 20 15.28 -4.44 -2.31
CA PHE A 20 15.89 -4.59 -0.99
C PHE A 20 17.42 -4.60 -1.04
N GLN A 21 18.01 -4.67 -2.23
CA GLN A 21 19.45 -4.84 -2.41
C GLN A 21 20.25 -3.73 -1.70
N ASN A 22 21.21 -4.15 -0.87
CA ASN A 22 22.15 -3.28 -0.17
C ASN A 22 21.52 -2.18 0.71
N ARG A 23 20.25 -2.33 1.11
CA ARG A 23 19.55 -1.35 1.95
C ARG A 23 19.27 -1.93 3.32
N SER A 24 19.56 -1.13 4.35
CA SER A 24 19.14 -1.47 5.72
C SER A 24 17.61 -1.31 5.85
N ARG A 25 17.04 -1.99 6.85
CA ARG A 25 15.60 -1.89 7.18
C ARG A 25 15.15 -0.44 7.35
N THR A 26 15.94 0.39 8.05
CA THR A 26 15.62 1.81 8.28
C THR A 26 15.57 2.59 6.96
N VAL A 27 16.51 2.34 6.05
CA VAL A 27 16.52 2.97 4.72
C VAL A 27 15.29 2.53 3.93
N LEU A 28 14.94 1.25 3.95
CA LEU A 28 13.74 0.72 3.28
C LEU A 28 12.47 1.37 3.80
N LEU A 29 12.30 1.49 5.12
CA LEU A 29 11.13 2.18 5.70
C LEU A 29 11.05 3.65 5.26
N GLY A 30 12.19 4.34 5.17
CA GLY A 30 12.25 5.70 4.64
C GLY A 30 11.83 5.78 3.17
N VAL A 31 12.39 4.91 2.32
CA VAL A 31 12.05 4.83 0.88
C VAL A 31 10.56 4.53 0.69
N ILE A 32 10.01 3.58 1.44
CA ILE A 32 8.60 3.20 1.37
C ILE A 32 7.71 4.39 1.74
N SER A 33 8.03 5.09 2.83
CA SER A 33 7.25 6.24 3.30
C SER A 33 7.31 7.42 2.32
N ALA A 34 8.42 7.57 1.58
CA ALA A 34 8.59 8.62 0.59
C ALA A 34 7.91 8.31 -0.75
N LEU A 35 7.96 7.05 -1.20
CA LEU A 35 7.43 6.66 -2.52
C LEU A 35 5.93 6.38 -2.50
N ILE A 36 5.42 5.77 -1.43
CA ILE A 36 4.04 5.30 -1.39
C ILE A 36 3.21 6.28 -0.56
N PRO A 37 2.37 7.11 -1.20
CA PRO A 37 1.65 8.16 -0.51
C PRO A 37 0.71 7.58 0.55
N TYR A 38 0.68 8.22 1.72
CA TYR A 38 -0.16 7.85 2.87
C TYR A 38 0.07 6.44 3.43
N LEU A 39 1.16 5.78 3.04
CA LEU A 39 1.59 4.52 3.63
C LEU A 39 2.46 4.81 4.86
N THR A 40 1.80 5.02 5.99
CA THR A 40 2.49 5.40 7.24
C THR A 40 2.97 4.16 8.02
N PRO A 41 3.97 4.31 8.90
CA PRO A 41 4.37 3.26 9.83
C PRO A 41 3.21 2.71 10.67
N ALA A 42 2.22 3.55 10.98
CA ALA A 42 1.01 3.19 11.73
C ALA A 42 0.17 2.10 11.05
N ILE A 43 0.29 1.91 9.74
CA ILE A 43 -0.45 0.89 8.97
C ILE A 43 0.23 -0.50 9.07
N GLY A 44 1.29 -0.62 9.88
CA GLY A 44 2.01 -1.88 10.11
C GLY A 44 2.96 -2.22 8.97
N ILE A 45 3.53 -1.22 8.29
CA ILE A 45 4.47 -1.44 7.19
C ILE A 45 5.73 -2.19 7.64
N GLY A 46 6.15 -1.96 8.89
CA GLY A 46 7.33 -2.60 9.48
C GLY A 46 7.19 -4.11 9.55
N SER A 47 6.05 -4.63 9.98
CA SER A 47 5.83 -6.08 10.05
C SER A 47 5.68 -6.72 8.67
N ILE A 48 5.16 -5.99 7.67
CA ILE A 48 5.12 -6.46 6.28
C ILE A 48 6.55 -6.55 5.72
N LEU A 49 7.37 -5.52 5.98
CA LEU A 49 8.78 -5.50 5.57
C LEU A 49 9.57 -6.63 6.24
N ASP A 50 9.38 -6.85 7.55
CA ASP A 50 10.03 -7.93 8.29
C ASP A 50 9.62 -9.31 7.76
N ALA A 51 8.35 -9.48 7.39
CA ALA A 51 7.88 -10.72 6.76
C ALA A 51 8.52 -10.95 5.38
N LEU A 52 8.62 -9.91 4.54
CA LEU A 52 9.25 -10.00 3.23
C LEU A 52 10.75 -10.30 3.34
N LEU A 53 11.47 -9.62 4.24
CA LEU A 53 12.88 -9.87 4.50
C LEU A 53 13.11 -11.28 5.06
N GLY A 54 12.27 -11.73 6.01
CA GLY A 54 12.35 -13.09 6.57
C GLY A 54 12.08 -14.20 5.56
N GLN A 55 11.31 -13.93 4.50
CA GLN A 55 11.08 -14.85 3.38
C GLN A 55 12.15 -14.74 2.27
N GLY A 56 13.16 -13.89 2.45
CA GLY A 56 14.20 -13.66 1.45
C GLY A 56 13.70 -12.99 0.17
N ALA A 57 12.64 -12.16 0.26
CA ALA A 57 12.10 -11.46 -0.90
C ALA A 57 13.18 -10.56 -1.53
N PRO A 58 13.29 -10.51 -2.87
CA PRO A 58 14.23 -9.60 -3.54
C PRO A 58 13.81 -8.13 -3.42
N GLY A 59 12.55 -7.87 -3.08
CA GLY A 59 11.99 -6.54 -2.94
C GLY A 59 10.56 -6.57 -2.38
N MET A 60 9.97 -5.38 -2.27
CA MET A 60 8.55 -5.18 -1.99
C MET A 60 7.85 -4.61 -3.22
N TYR A 61 6.81 -5.30 -3.67
CA TYR A 61 6.03 -4.90 -4.83
C TYR A 61 4.63 -4.53 -4.37
N VAL A 62 4.20 -3.30 -4.64
CA VAL A 62 2.93 -2.76 -4.12
C VAL A 62 2.05 -2.31 -5.27
N LYS A 63 0.81 -2.81 -5.29
CA LYS A 63 -0.26 -2.31 -6.15
C LYS A 63 -1.22 -1.48 -5.31
N LEU A 64 -1.31 -0.20 -5.60
CA LEU A 64 -2.21 0.76 -4.96
C LEU A 64 -3.38 1.02 -5.90
N ASN A 65 -4.59 0.65 -5.48
CA ASN A 65 -5.82 1.07 -6.15
C ASN A 65 -6.44 2.24 -5.38
N ARG A 66 -6.71 3.34 -6.07
CA ARG A 66 -7.33 4.53 -5.47
C ARG A 66 -8.79 4.62 -5.87
N TYR A 67 -9.60 5.02 -4.90
CA TYR A 67 -11.02 5.27 -5.09
C TYR A 67 -11.40 6.58 -4.41
N TYR A 68 -12.48 7.20 -4.85
CA TYR A 68 -13.02 8.41 -4.23
C TYR A 68 -14.53 8.27 -3.99
N ARG A 69 -15.06 9.07 -3.08
CA ARG A 69 -16.51 9.25 -2.92
C ARG A 69 -17.00 10.44 -3.74
N LYS A 70 -18.28 10.40 -4.14
CA LYS A 70 -18.96 11.55 -4.76
C LYS A 70 -18.73 12.80 -3.91
N GLY A 71 -18.25 13.87 -4.54
CA GLY A 71 -17.84 15.11 -3.86
C GLY A 71 -16.37 15.20 -3.48
N TYR A 72 -15.54 14.19 -3.79
CA TYR A 72 -14.07 14.19 -3.63
C TYR A 72 -13.56 14.50 -2.20
N GLN A 73 -14.43 14.43 -1.19
CA GLN A 73 -14.04 14.66 0.21
C GLN A 73 -13.26 13.50 0.81
N PHE A 74 -13.55 12.27 0.36
CA PHE A 74 -12.92 11.05 0.88
C PHE A 74 -12.28 10.25 -0.24
N TYR A 75 -11.05 9.83 0.00
CA TYR A 75 -10.28 8.93 -0.84
C TYR A 75 -9.98 7.65 -0.08
N LYS A 76 -10.06 6.52 -0.78
CA LYS A 76 -9.71 5.20 -0.28
C LYS A 76 -8.52 4.68 -1.05
N TYR A 77 -7.51 4.24 -0.32
CA TYR A 77 -6.26 3.72 -0.82
C TYR A 77 -6.17 2.24 -0.44
N CYS A 78 -6.23 1.37 -1.43
CA CYS A 78 -6.16 -0.07 -1.25
C CYS A 78 -4.77 -0.55 -1.67
N TYR A 79 -3.91 -0.88 -0.71
CA TYR A 79 -2.54 -1.35 -0.92
C TYR A 79 -2.50 -2.88 -0.90
N HIS A 80 -1.98 -3.45 -1.98
CA HIS A 80 -1.73 -4.89 -2.11
C HIS A 80 -0.23 -5.10 -2.18
N PHE A 81 0.32 -5.85 -1.22
CA PHE A 81 1.75 -6.12 -1.11
C PHE A 81 2.05 -7.52 -1.65
N TYR A 82 3.12 -7.64 -2.42
CA TYR A 82 3.53 -8.88 -3.06
C TYR A 82 5.01 -9.15 -2.82
N TYR A 83 5.34 -10.43 -2.83
CA TYR A 83 6.71 -10.94 -2.65
C TYR A 83 7.56 -10.82 -3.92
N ASP A 84 6.93 -10.97 -5.09
CA ASP A 84 7.60 -11.05 -6.39
C ASP A 84 7.13 -9.95 -7.36
N ALA A 85 7.99 -9.63 -8.33
CA ALA A 85 7.72 -8.61 -9.34
C ALA A 85 6.54 -8.94 -10.26
N ALA A 86 6.25 -10.22 -10.45
CA ALA A 86 5.07 -10.65 -11.22
C ALA A 86 3.77 -10.59 -10.39
N MET A 87 3.85 -10.13 -9.14
CA MET A 87 2.72 -9.94 -8.22
C MET A 87 1.85 -11.19 -8.05
N ARG A 88 2.47 -12.38 -8.03
CA ARG A 88 1.79 -13.67 -7.90
C ARG A 88 1.51 -14.01 -6.45
N TYR A 89 2.44 -13.68 -5.55
CA TYR A 89 2.38 -14.06 -4.15
C TYR A 89 2.03 -12.85 -3.29
N LYS A 90 0.74 -12.71 -2.97
CA LYS A 90 0.24 -11.62 -2.12
C LYS A 90 0.64 -11.87 -0.66
N VAL A 91 1.36 -10.93 -0.07
CA VAL A 91 1.84 -10.98 1.31
C VAL A 91 0.88 -10.28 2.25
N ALA A 92 0.35 -9.12 1.85
CA ALA A 92 -0.54 -8.35 2.70
C ALA A 92 -1.55 -7.52 1.91
N TYR A 93 -2.61 -7.11 2.59
CA TYR A 93 -3.58 -6.12 2.14
C TYR A 93 -3.77 -5.07 3.24
N ARG A 94 -3.78 -3.80 2.84
CA ARG A 94 -4.11 -2.68 3.72
C ARG A 94 -5.03 -1.71 3.01
N GLU A 95 -5.95 -1.14 3.77
CA GLU A 95 -6.86 -0.12 3.29
C GLU A 95 -6.74 1.10 4.19
N GLU A 96 -6.67 2.27 3.58
CA GLU A 96 -6.68 3.54 4.29
C GLU A 96 -7.72 4.45 3.66
N ILE A 97 -8.56 5.07 4.49
CA ILE A 97 -9.49 6.11 4.05
C ILE A 97 -8.99 7.45 4.58
N LYS A 98 -8.69 8.38 3.67
CA LYS A 98 -8.31 9.76 4.02
C LYS A 98 -9.40 10.72 3.60
N ARG A 99 -9.68 11.67 4.49
CA ARG A 99 -10.46 12.86 4.19
C ARG A 99 -9.51 13.95 3.69
N MET A 100 -9.75 14.47 2.49
CA MET A 100 -8.91 15.52 1.89
C MET A 100 -9.43 16.93 2.20
N TRP A 101 -10.74 17.09 2.41
CA TRP A 101 -11.45 18.34 2.68
C TRP A 101 -12.63 18.08 3.64
#